data_AF-A0A7G8EQ40-F1
#
_entry.id   AF-A0A7G8EQ40-F1
#
_cell.length_a   1.000
_cell.length_b   1.000
_cell.length_c   1.000
_cell.angle_alpha   90.00
_cell.angle_beta   90.00
_cell.angle_gamma   90.00
#
_symmetry.space_group_name_H-M   'P 1'
#
loop_
_entity.id
_entity.type
_entity.pdbx_description
1 polymer ?
#
loop_
_entity_poly.entity_id
_entity_poly.type
_entity_poly.pdbx_seq_one_letter_code
_entity_poly.pdbx_strand_id
1 'polypeptide(L)'
;MTTSLQARFLAQRSLLQVLSNANKKHKGLKTGFTLMELLIVVIIIGVLSAIAIPAFLNQQGRARINAAQIAVMDMARACTAAQVTGEQDDLVIPANITGGPCPAAGTQVDFTASAADFNLTTAPVATVTSAGATSLTTCAAASGWTAGTAPSCNPTRS
;
A
#
# COMPACT_ATOMS: atom_id res chain seq x y z
N MET A 1 66.18 29.07 -60.71
CA MET A 1 66.31 28.74 -59.27
C MET A 1 65.15 29.31 -58.42
N THR A 2 63.91 29.34 -58.92
CA THR A 2 62.79 30.04 -58.23
C THR A 2 61.59 29.15 -57.89
N THR A 3 61.58 27.89 -58.32
CA THR A 3 60.42 26.99 -58.19
C THR A 3 60.28 26.35 -56.80
N SER A 4 61.35 26.29 -56.00
CA SER A 4 61.32 25.65 -54.66
C SER A 4 60.69 26.52 -53.58
N LEU A 5 60.71 27.85 -53.72
CA LEU A 5 60.12 28.79 -52.75
C LEU A 5 58.59 28.90 -52.92
N GLN A 6 58.06 28.85 -54.14
CA GLN A 6 56.61 28.83 -54.36
C GLN A 6 55.93 27.56 -53.83
N ALA A 7 56.57 26.40 -53.95
CA ALA A 7 56.03 25.13 -53.46
C ALA A 7 55.86 25.10 -51.93
N ARG A 8 56.80 25.71 -51.19
CA ARG A 8 56.74 25.81 -49.71
C ARG A 8 55.66 26.78 -49.23
N PHE A 9 55.43 27.87 -49.96
CA PHE A 9 54.39 28.85 -49.63
C PHE A 9 52.96 28.30 -49.83
N LEU A 10 52.79 27.41 -50.83
CA LEU A 10 51.51 26.74 -51.10
C LEU A 10 51.21 25.63 -50.07
N ALA A 11 52.22 24.84 -49.68
CA ALA A 11 52.09 23.81 -48.64
C ALA A 11 51.72 24.40 -47.27
N GLN A 12 52.20 25.61 -46.97
CA GLN A 12 51.91 26.29 -45.71
C GLN A 12 50.46 26.80 -45.65
N ARG A 13 49.87 27.18 -46.80
CA ARG A 13 48.45 27.57 -46.89
C ARG A 13 47.50 26.37 -46.75
N SER A 14 47.83 25.23 -47.36
CA SER A 14 47.02 24.01 -47.20
C SER A 14 47.06 23.45 -45.77
N LEU A 15 48.21 23.55 -45.10
CA LEU A 15 48.37 23.14 -43.70
C LEU A 15 47.53 24.02 -42.75
N LEU A 16 47.51 25.33 -42.97
CA LEU A 16 46.65 26.25 -42.20
C LEU A 16 45.16 25.97 -42.40
N GLN A 17 44.73 25.53 -43.59
CA GLN A 17 43.34 25.13 -43.84
C GLN A 17 42.96 23.82 -43.13
N VAL A 18 43.86 22.83 -43.10
CA VAL A 18 43.66 21.57 -42.36
C VAL A 18 43.56 21.81 -40.85
N LEU A 19 44.35 22.76 -40.31
CA LEU A 19 44.28 23.15 -38.91
C LEU A 19 43.04 24.00 -38.58
N SER A 20 42.52 24.78 -39.52
CA SER A 20 41.28 25.56 -39.35
C SER A 20 40.04 24.67 -39.23
N ASN A 21 40.01 23.52 -39.91
CA ASN A 21 38.87 22.59 -39.87
C ASN A 21 38.85 21.70 -38.60
N ALA A 22 39.99 21.57 -37.90
CA ALA A 22 40.09 20.80 -36.65
C ALA A 22 39.44 21.50 -35.44
N ASN A 23 39.11 22.79 -35.54
CA ASN A 23 38.44 23.55 -34.47
C ASN A 23 36.93 23.71 -34.70
N LYS A 24 36.34 22.93 -35.63
CA LYS A 24 34.89 22.76 -35.73
C LYS A 24 34.42 21.73 -34.70
N LYS A 25 34.82 21.89 -33.43
CA LYS A 25 34.23 21.15 -32.31
C LYS A 25 32.74 21.45 -32.34
N HIS A 26 31.94 20.41 -32.55
CA HIS A 26 30.49 20.45 -32.48
C HIS A 26 30.05 21.35 -31.33
N LYS A 27 29.45 22.50 -31.66
CA LYS A 27 28.45 23.12 -30.80
C LYS A 27 27.22 22.21 -30.82
N GLY A 28 27.37 20.97 -30.36
CA GLY A 28 26.24 20.22 -29.87
C GLY A 28 25.72 21.07 -28.71
N LEU A 29 24.52 21.61 -28.86
CA LEU A 29 23.80 22.21 -27.75
C LEU A 29 23.84 21.14 -26.66
N LYS A 30 24.71 21.30 -25.66
CA LYS A 30 24.68 20.47 -24.46
C LYS A 30 23.42 20.89 -23.74
N THR A 31 22.29 20.32 -24.15
CA THR A 31 21.02 20.35 -23.45
C THR A 31 21.20 19.50 -22.20
N GLY A 32 21.87 20.08 -21.20
CA GLY A 32 21.99 19.51 -19.87
C GLY A 32 20.80 19.97 -19.03
N PHE A 33 20.23 19.04 -18.26
CA PHE A 33 19.28 19.35 -17.20
C PHE A 33 19.91 20.36 -16.25
N THR A 34 19.30 21.53 -16.11
CA THR A 34 19.79 22.57 -15.22
C THR A 34 19.57 22.16 -13.77
N LEU A 35 20.48 22.57 -12.88
CA LEU A 35 20.33 22.30 -11.45
C LEU A 35 19.04 22.92 -10.89
N MET A 36 18.61 24.05 -11.47
CA MET A 36 17.36 24.72 -11.12
C MET A 36 16.12 23.95 -11.58
N GLU A 37 16.18 23.25 -12.72
CA GLU A 37 15.10 22.33 -13.15
C GLU A 37 14.94 21.18 -12.17
N LEU A 38 16.03 20.63 -11.64
CA LEU A 38 15.94 19.59 -10.61
C LEU A 38 15.43 20.17 -9.28
N LEU A 39 15.89 21.36 -8.91
CA LEU A 39 15.54 22.02 -7.65
C LEU A 39 14.03 22.32 -7.57
N ILE A 40 13.44 22.88 -8.61
CA ILE A 40 12.00 23.21 -8.58
C ILE A 40 11.15 21.94 -8.53
N VAL A 41 11.58 20.87 -9.20
CA VAL A 41 10.88 19.57 -9.18
C VAL A 41 10.86 18.97 -7.79
N VAL A 42 12.01 18.95 -7.09
CA VAL A 42 12.07 18.40 -5.72
C VAL A 42 11.24 19.23 -4.73
N ILE A 43 11.14 20.55 -4.94
CA ILE A 43 10.29 21.43 -4.13
C ILE A 43 8.81 21.10 -4.38
N ILE A 44 8.39 20.98 -5.64
CA ILE A 44 6.99 20.69 -5.98
C ILE A 44 6.57 19.31 -5.45
N ILE A 45 7.37 18.26 -5.69
CA ILE A 45 7.07 16.92 -5.14
C ILE A 45 7.13 16.93 -3.60
N GLY A 46 7.99 17.76 -2.99
CA GLY A 46 8.05 17.95 -1.55
C GLY A 46 6.71 18.44 -0.99
N VAL A 47 6.17 19.52 -1.55
CA VAL A 47 4.87 20.09 -1.13
C VAL A 47 3.73 19.10 -1.37
N LEU A 48 3.69 18.44 -2.53
CA LEU A 48 2.64 17.44 -2.82
C LEU A 48 2.71 16.24 -1.88
N SER A 49 3.92 15.73 -1.60
CA SER A 49 4.13 14.57 -0.73
C SER A 49 3.74 14.84 0.72
N ALA A 50 3.95 16.07 1.21
CA ALA A 50 3.59 16.45 2.57
C ALA A 50 2.08 16.30 2.86
N ILE A 51 1.23 16.51 1.84
CA ILE A 51 -0.23 16.35 1.97
C ILE A 51 -0.66 14.93 1.58
N ALA A 52 -0.07 14.37 0.51
CA ALA A 52 -0.49 13.09 -0.04
C ALA A 52 -0.13 11.90 0.87
N ILE A 53 1.05 11.90 1.50
CA ILE A 53 1.52 10.79 2.35
C ILE A 53 0.59 10.55 3.56
N PRO A 54 0.28 11.54 4.42
CA PRO A 54 -0.56 11.29 5.59
C PRO A 54 -1.98 10.86 5.19
N ALA A 55 -2.53 11.43 4.11
CA ALA A 55 -3.84 11.02 3.59
C ALA A 55 -3.82 9.57 3.10
N PHE A 56 -2.80 9.17 2.35
CA PHE A 56 -2.64 7.81 1.85
C PHE A 56 -2.46 6.78 2.99
N LEU A 57 -1.66 7.09 4.01
CA LEU A 57 -1.46 6.22 5.17
C LEU A 57 -2.77 6.02 5.95
N ASN A 58 -3.56 7.08 6.12
CA ASN A 58 -4.88 6.96 6.76
C ASN A 58 -5.83 6.10 5.92
N GLN A 59 -5.90 6.33 4.60
CA GLN A 59 -6.73 5.53 3.68
C GLN A 59 -6.33 4.05 3.72
N GLN A 60 -5.04 3.74 3.74
CA GLN A 60 -4.54 2.37 3.86
C GLN A 60 -4.98 1.73 5.19
N GLY A 61 -4.88 2.47 6.31
CA GLY A 61 -5.35 2.01 7.61
C GLY A 61 -6.86 1.71 7.62
N ARG A 62 -7.67 2.63 7.08
CA ARG A 62 -9.13 2.43 6.94
C ARG A 62 -9.47 1.25 6.03
N ALA A 63 -8.72 1.05 4.94
CA ALA A 63 -8.92 -0.09 4.05
C ALA A 63 -8.65 -1.43 4.76
N ARG A 64 -7.62 -1.51 5.61
CA ARG A 64 -7.33 -2.71 6.42
C ARG A 64 -8.44 -3.00 7.43
N ILE A 65 -8.92 -1.97 8.14
CA ILE A 65 -10.04 -2.11 9.08
C ILE A 65 -11.29 -2.59 8.34
N ASN A 66 -11.63 -1.97 7.21
CA ASN A 66 -12.78 -2.35 6.41
C ASN A 66 -12.67 -3.80 5.90
N ALA A 67 -11.49 -4.21 5.42
CA ALA A 67 -11.26 -5.58 4.97
C ALA A 67 -11.44 -6.60 6.11
N ALA A 68 -10.94 -6.27 7.30
CA ALA A 68 -11.11 -7.10 8.49
C ALA A 68 -12.58 -7.18 8.93
N GLN A 69 -13.30 -6.05 8.91
CA GLN A 69 -14.74 -6.00 9.21
C GLN A 69 -15.56 -6.84 8.24
N ILE A 70 -15.27 -6.77 6.94
CA ILE A 70 -15.93 -7.58 5.93
C ILE A 70 -15.67 -9.07 6.21
N ALA A 71 -14.42 -9.45 6.48
CA ALA A 71 -14.06 -10.84 6.75
C ALA A 71 -14.82 -11.43 7.95
N VAL A 72 -14.90 -10.72 9.08
CA VAL A 72 -15.67 -11.21 10.25
C VAL A 72 -17.17 -11.21 10.01
N MET A 73 -17.70 -10.23 9.25
CA MET A 73 -19.12 -10.18 8.93
C MET A 73 -19.54 -11.27 7.95
N ASP A 74 -18.68 -11.65 7.02
CA ASP A 74 -18.93 -12.77 6.13
C ASP A 74 -18.95 -14.09 6.91
N MET A 75 -18.08 -14.25 7.91
CA MET A 75 -18.14 -15.39 8.84
C MET A 75 -19.41 -15.38 9.67
N ALA A 76 -19.81 -14.23 10.22
CA ALA A 76 -21.05 -14.11 10.96
C ALA A 76 -22.27 -14.48 10.11
N ARG A 77 -22.32 -14.02 8.85
CA ARG A 77 -23.39 -14.36 7.90
C ARG A 77 -23.41 -15.85 7.56
N ALA A 78 -22.26 -16.43 7.26
CA ALA A 78 -22.13 -17.86 7.00
C ALA A 78 -22.62 -18.68 8.21
N CYS A 79 -22.29 -18.22 9.42
CA CYS A 79 -22.76 -18.83 10.65
C CYS A 79 -24.27 -18.75 10.83
N THR A 80 -24.87 -17.57 10.59
CA THR A 80 -26.33 -17.43 10.67
C THR A 80 -27.05 -18.28 9.62
N ALA A 81 -26.48 -18.44 8.42
CA ALA A 81 -27.02 -19.34 7.42
C ALA A 81 -26.96 -20.80 7.89
N ALA A 82 -25.83 -21.23 8.46
CA ALA A 82 -25.66 -22.57 9.01
C ALA A 82 -26.59 -22.84 10.21
N GLN A 83 -26.91 -21.81 11.00
CA GLN A 83 -27.91 -21.92 12.08
C GLN A 83 -29.31 -22.25 11.55
N VAL A 84 -29.67 -21.72 10.37
CA VAL A 84 -30.97 -21.98 9.73
C VAL A 84 -31.01 -23.33 9.03
N THR A 85 -29.92 -23.75 8.37
CA THR A 85 -29.87 -25.04 7.65
C THR A 85 -29.59 -26.23 8.57
N GLY A 86 -29.04 -25.99 9.77
CA GLY A 86 -28.61 -27.03 10.70
C GLY A 86 -27.22 -27.60 10.40
N GLU A 87 -26.47 -27.01 9.46
CA GLU A 87 -25.16 -27.49 8.99
C GLU A 87 -24.00 -26.74 9.68
N GLN A 88 -24.04 -26.65 11.01
CA GLN A 88 -23.11 -25.81 11.78
C GLN A 88 -21.66 -26.34 11.83
N ASP A 89 -21.47 -27.65 11.68
CA ASP A 89 -20.17 -28.33 11.79
C ASP A 89 -19.28 -28.23 10.53
N ASP A 90 -19.84 -27.82 9.39
CA ASP A 90 -19.08 -27.75 8.11
C ASP A 90 -18.52 -26.35 7.82
N LEU A 91 -18.72 -25.38 8.73
CA LEU A 91 -18.21 -24.02 8.51
C LEU A 91 -16.70 -23.97 8.77
N VAL A 92 -15.93 -23.82 7.68
CA VAL A 92 -14.48 -23.62 7.74
C VAL A 92 -14.16 -22.17 8.09
N ILE A 93 -13.50 -21.96 9.23
CA ILE A 93 -13.01 -20.64 9.65
C ILE A 93 -11.62 -20.41 9.04
N PRO A 94 -11.41 -19.32 8.27
CA PRO A 94 -10.12 -19.03 7.65
C PRO A 94 -9.10 -18.60 8.71
N ALA A 95 -7.81 -18.84 8.44
CA ALA A 95 -6.72 -18.61 9.41
C ALA A 95 -6.59 -17.15 9.90
N ASN A 96 -7.09 -16.18 9.13
CA ASN A 96 -7.10 -14.77 9.49
C ASN A 96 -8.26 -14.36 10.41
N ILE A 97 -9.12 -15.30 10.79
CA ILE A 97 -10.23 -15.12 11.72
C ILE A 97 -10.07 -16.12 12.87
N THR A 98 -10.28 -15.66 14.09
CA THR A 98 -10.36 -16.50 15.29
C THR A 98 -11.80 -16.54 15.77
N GLY A 99 -12.32 -17.73 16.06
CA GLY A 99 -13.68 -17.91 16.54
C GLY A 99 -13.91 -19.34 17.01
N GLY A 100 -15.07 -19.57 17.62
CA GLY A 100 -15.56 -20.92 17.92
C GLY A 100 -16.35 -21.51 16.75
N PRO A 101 -16.65 -22.82 16.80
CA PRO A 101 -17.61 -23.42 15.88
C PRO A 101 -18.96 -22.70 15.98
N CYS A 102 -19.74 -22.72 14.90
CA CYS A 102 -21.04 -22.09 14.90
C CYS A 102 -21.97 -22.77 15.92
N PRO A 103 -22.50 -22.03 16.89
CA PRO A 103 -23.37 -22.62 17.88
C PRO A 103 -24.72 -22.93 17.24
N ALA A 104 -25.34 -24.01 17.69
CA ALA A 104 -26.76 -24.23 17.47
C ALA A 104 -27.57 -23.01 17.97
N ALA A 105 -28.77 -22.82 17.42
CA ALA A 105 -29.67 -21.76 17.85
C ALA A 105 -29.84 -21.82 19.39
N GLY A 106 -29.41 -20.77 20.09
CA GLY A 106 -29.39 -20.76 21.56
C GLY A 106 -28.11 -20.23 22.20
N THR A 107 -26.96 -20.26 21.49
CA THR A 107 -25.67 -19.76 22.01
C THR A 107 -25.07 -18.66 21.15
N GLN A 108 -24.26 -17.79 21.74
CA GLN A 108 -23.54 -16.72 21.04
C GLN A 108 -22.14 -17.21 20.62
N VAL A 109 -21.67 -16.75 19.47
CA VAL A 109 -20.26 -16.86 19.05
C VAL A 109 -19.72 -15.53 18.58
N ASP A 110 -18.44 -15.29 18.85
CA ASP A 110 -17.72 -14.12 18.41
C ASP A 110 -16.64 -14.55 17.40
N PHE A 111 -16.63 -13.88 16.25
CA PHE A 111 -15.60 -14.00 15.22
C PHE A 111 -14.74 -12.75 15.23
N THR A 112 -13.44 -12.92 15.42
CA THR A 112 -12.48 -11.82 15.55
C THR A 112 -11.46 -11.87 14.44
N ALA A 113 -11.22 -10.73 13.78
CA ALA A 113 -10.13 -10.67 12.80
C ALA A 113 -8.77 -10.70 13.50
N SER A 114 -7.84 -11.48 12.95
CA SER A 114 -6.46 -11.54 13.40
C SER A 114 -5.80 -10.17 13.24
N ALA A 115 -5.39 -9.58 14.36
CA ALA A 115 -4.71 -8.30 14.36
C ALA A 115 -3.36 -8.35 13.64
N ALA A 116 -2.70 -9.51 13.60
CA ALA A 116 -1.44 -9.72 12.91
C ALA A 116 -1.61 -9.72 11.38
N ASP A 117 -2.60 -10.46 10.87
CA ASP A 117 -2.82 -10.61 9.42
C ASP A 117 -3.31 -9.31 8.77
N PHE A 118 -4.11 -8.53 9.50
CA PHE A 118 -4.63 -7.25 9.03
C PHE A 118 -3.80 -6.04 9.48
N ASN A 119 -2.73 -6.25 10.27
CA ASN A 119 -1.90 -5.20 10.87
C ASN A 119 -2.75 -4.11 11.56
N LEU A 120 -3.53 -4.55 12.55
CA LEU A 120 -4.50 -3.75 13.27
C LEU A 120 -4.04 -3.48 14.71
N THR A 121 -4.38 -2.30 15.23
CA THR A 121 -4.28 -1.97 16.67
C THR A 121 -5.59 -2.23 17.42
N THR A 122 -6.71 -2.32 16.70
CA THR A 122 -8.03 -2.70 17.18
C THR A 122 -8.62 -3.76 16.25
N ALA A 123 -9.09 -4.86 16.83
CA ALA A 123 -9.67 -5.96 16.07
C ALA A 123 -11.19 -5.80 15.97
N PRO A 124 -11.79 -5.85 14.77
CA PRO A 124 -13.23 -5.98 14.64
C PRO A 124 -13.67 -7.38 15.09
N VAL A 125 -14.82 -7.41 15.76
CA VAL A 125 -15.46 -8.60 16.29
C VAL A 125 -16.89 -8.63 15.78
N ALA A 126 -17.25 -9.68 15.04
CA ALA A 126 -18.62 -9.94 14.66
C ALA A 126 -19.22 -10.97 15.60
N THR A 127 -20.31 -10.61 16.27
CA THR A 127 -21.02 -11.46 17.21
C THR A 127 -22.28 -11.98 16.55
N VAL A 128 -22.49 -13.29 16.61
CA VAL A 128 -23.72 -13.95 16.19
C VAL A 128 -24.46 -14.42 17.43
N THR A 129 -25.67 -13.93 17.64
CA THR A 129 -26.51 -14.33 18.77
C THR A 129 -27.32 -15.58 18.46
N SER A 130 -27.92 -16.14 19.49
CA SER A 130 -28.78 -17.32 19.46
C SER A 130 -30.01 -17.24 18.54
N ALA A 131 -30.44 -16.02 18.19
CA ALA A 131 -31.55 -15.75 17.29
C ALA A 131 -31.11 -15.41 15.84
N GLY A 132 -29.83 -15.61 15.52
CA GLY A 132 -29.25 -15.27 14.22
C GLY A 132 -29.01 -13.77 14.02
N ALA A 133 -29.14 -12.95 15.07
CA ALA A 133 -28.81 -11.52 14.96
C ALA A 133 -27.29 -11.34 14.97
N THR A 134 -26.77 -10.60 13.99
CA THR A 134 -25.34 -10.27 13.87
C THR A 134 -25.08 -8.84 14.33
N SER A 135 -24.06 -8.62 15.15
CA SER A 135 -23.56 -7.29 15.49
C SER A 135 -22.07 -7.18 15.19
N LEU A 136 -21.60 -5.96 14.92
CA LEU A 136 -20.20 -5.65 14.66
C LEU A 136 -19.70 -4.65 15.69
N THR A 137 -18.69 -5.04 16.44
CA THR A 137 -18.04 -4.21 17.47
C THR A 137 -16.54 -4.13 17.17
N THR A 138 -15.86 -3.09 17.65
CA THR A 138 -14.39 -3.01 17.61
C THR A 138 -13.83 -3.11 19.02
N CYS A 139 -12.76 -3.88 19.17
CA CYS A 139 -12.19 -4.20 20.46
C CYS A 139 -10.68 -3.96 20.43
N ALA A 140 -10.06 -3.67 21.59
CA ALA A 140 -8.61 -3.53 21.65
C ALA A 140 -7.96 -4.87 21.26
N ALA A 141 -6.95 -4.85 20.38
CA ALA A 141 -6.23 -6.05 20.01
C ALA A 141 -5.34 -6.51 21.18
N ALA A 142 -5.89 -7.30 22.11
CA ALA A 142 -5.07 -7.96 23.12
C ALA A 142 -4.47 -9.25 22.53
N SER A 143 -3.16 -9.44 22.63
CA SER A 143 -2.51 -10.72 22.36
C SER A 143 -2.88 -11.73 23.46
N GLY A 144 -3.76 -12.70 23.18
CA GLY A 144 -4.08 -13.77 24.13
C GLY A 144 -5.54 -14.22 24.21
N TRP A 145 -6.24 -14.34 23.08
CA TRP A 145 -7.64 -14.78 23.07
C TRP A 145 -7.67 -16.30 23.14
N THR A 146 -8.12 -16.83 24.28
CA THR A 146 -8.55 -18.23 24.38
C THR A 146 -10.01 -18.30 23.94
N ALA A 147 -10.34 -19.24 23.04
CA ALA A 147 -11.70 -19.47 22.58
C ALA A 147 -12.68 -19.57 23.76
N GLY A 148 -13.73 -18.75 23.76
CA GLY A 148 -14.83 -18.80 24.75
C GLY A 148 -14.89 -17.66 25.76
N THR A 149 -13.87 -16.80 25.87
CA THR A 149 -13.99 -15.55 26.63
C THR A 149 -14.24 -14.43 25.64
N ALA A 150 -15.49 -13.94 25.58
CA ALA A 150 -15.80 -12.74 24.81
C ALA A 150 -14.79 -11.65 25.21
N PRO A 151 -14.15 -10.98 24.23
CA PRO A 151 -13.30 -9.83 24.53
C PRO A 151 -14.07 -8.85 25.40
N SER A 152 -13.39 -8.23 26.36
CA SER A 152 -13.96 -7.13 27.14
C SER A 152 -14.09 -5.89 26.23
N CYS A 153 -14.96 -5.97 25.24
CA CYS A 153 -15.41 -4.85 24.44
C CYS A 153 -16.48 -4.18 25.28
N ASN A 154 -16.16 -3.01 25.82
CA ASN A 154 -17.20 -2.16 26.35
C ASN A 154 -18.03 -1.66 25.16
N PRO A 155 -19.35 -1.96 25.07
CA PRO A 155 -20.21 -1.46 24.01
C PRO A 155 -20.53 0.01 24.27
N THR A 156 -19.55 0.89 24.13
CA THR A 156 -19.77 2.33 24.12
C THR A 156 -18.99 2.96 22.98
N ARG A 157 -19.64 3.13 21.82
CA ARG A 157 -20.03 4.45 21.29
C ARG A 157 -20.29 4.38 19.78
N SER A 158 -21.58 4.45 19.42
CA SER A 158 -22.07 5.03 18.17
C SER A 158 -21.71 6.51 18.08
#